data_AF-A0A923HS47-F1
#
_entry.id   AF-A0A923HS47-F1
#
_cell.length_a   1.000
_cell.length_b   1.000
_cell.length_c   1.000
_cell.angle_alpha   90.00
_cell.angle_beta   90.00
_cell.angle_gamma   90.00
#
_symmetry.space_group_name_H-M   'P 1'
#
loop_
_entity.id
_entity.type
_entity.pdbx_description
1 polymer ?
#
loop_
_entity_poly.entity_id
_entity_poly.type
_entity_poly.pdbx_seq_one_letter_code
_entity_poly.pdbx_strand_id
1 'polypeptide(L)' 'MYYAFDTWISRKYPQNPWAHYADDGVIHCRKEQEAFNLLEYLKKRMVECGLKIHPDKTKIVYCRSASSIQTCYTEYIII' A
#
# COMPACT_ATOMS: atom_id res chain seq x y z
N MET A 1 12.83 12.30 -1.77
CA MET A 1 12.97 10.83 -1.79
C MET A 1 11.61 10.10 -1.88
N TYR A 2 10.48 10.82 -1.99
CA TYR A 2 9.12 10.25 -2.05
C TYR A 2 8.64 9.87 -3.47
N TYR A 3 9.23 10.49 -4.51
CA TYR A 3 8.85 10.23 -5.91
C TYR A 3 9.05 8.80 -6.40
N ALA A 4 10.02 8.07 -5.84
CA ALA A 4 10.33 6.72 -6.29
C ALA A 4 9.18 5.74 -6.00
N PHE A 5 8.53 5.90 -4.84
CA PHE A 5 7.37 5.11 -4.45
C PHE A 5 6.13 5.54 -5.25
N ASP A 6 5.81 6.84 -5.25
CA ASP A 6 4.65 7.41 -5.96
C ASP A 6 4.64 7.05 -7.46
N THR A 7 5.81 7.14 -8.10
CA THR A 7 5.97 6.77 -9.51
C THR A 7 5.86 5.26 -9.72
N TRP A 8 6.39 4.46 -8.80
CA TRP A 8 6.35 3.00 -8.90
C TRP A 8 4.92 2.49 -8.72
N ILE A 9 4.22 2.92 -7.67
CA ILE A 9 2.85 2.48 -7.39
C ILE A 9 1.90 2.89 -8.52
N SER A 10 2.03 4.12 -9.02
CA SER A 10 1.21 4.62 -10.14
C SER A 10 1.43 3.84 -11.43
N ARG A 11 2.65 3.32 -11.68
CA ARG A 11 2.95 2.51 -12.87
C ARG A 11 2.54 1.05 -12.72
N LYS A 12 2.75 0.47 -11.54
CA LYS A 12 2.56 -0.97 -11.30
C LYS A 12 1.10 -1.31 -10.95
N TYR A 13 0.40 -0.40 -10.26
CA TYR A 13 -0.96 -0.59 -9.75
C TYR A 13 -1.85 0.63 -10.05
N PRO A 14 -2.06 0.99 -11.34
CA PRO A 14 -2.86 2.15 -11.71
C PRO A 14 -4.34 2.04 -11.34
N GLN A 15 -4.82 0.83 -11.03
CA GLN A 15 -6.21 0.55 -10.64
C GLN A 15 -6.44 0.63 -9.13
N ASN A 16 -5.38 0.85 -8.35
CA ASN A 16 -5.38 0.85 -6.90
C ASN A 16 -5.30 2.30 -6.41
N PRO A 17 -6.38 2.84 -5.84
CA PRO A 17 -6.34 4.16 -5.22
C PRO A 17 -5.31 4.14 -4.09
N TRP A 18 -4.45 5.16 -4.04
CA TRP A 18 -3.47 5.30 -2.99
C TRP A 18 -3.39 6.75 -2.52
N ALA A 19 -2.99 6.93 -1.27
CA ALA A 19 -2.72 8.21 -0.65
C ALA A 19 -1.40 8.12 0.10
N HIS A 20 -0.63 9.20 0.12
CA HIS A 20 0.62 9.27 0.83
C HIS A 20 0.72 10.62 1.55
N TYR A 21 1.18 10.59 2.80
CA TYR A 21 1.31 11.75 3.67
C TYR A 21 2.57 11.60 4.52
N ALA A 22 3.55 12.49 4.31
CA ALA A 22 4.85 12.43 4.97
C ALA A 22 5.56 11.08 4.79
N ASP A 23 5.58 10.24 5.83
CA ASP A 23 6.16 8.89 5.80
C ASP A 23 5.07 7.80 5.82
N ASP A 24 3.79 8.17 5.80
CA ASP A 24 2.66 7.26 5.83
C ASP A 24 2.02 7.10 4.44
N GLY A 25 1.88 5.85 3.97
CA GLY A 25 1.16 5.49 2.76
C GLY A 25 -0.09 4.65 3.05
N VAL A 26 -1.14 4.82 2.27
CA VAL A 26 -2.34 3.99 2.30
C VAL A 26 -2.66 3.57 0.88
N ILE A 27 -2.87 2.27 0.66
CA ILE A 27 -3.19 1.71 -0.65
C ILE A 27 -4.46 0.88 -0.54
N HIS A 28 -5.43 1.16 -1.39
CA HIS A 28 -6.65 0.38 -1.50
C HIS A 28 -6.48 -0.72 -2.54
N CYS A 29 -6.72 -1.95 -2.10
CA CYS A 29 -6.66 -3.17 -2.91
C CYS A 29 -8.04 -3.81 -3.00
N ARG A 30 -8.38 -4.38 -4.16
CA ARG A 30 -9.70 -5.02 -4.34
C ARG A 30 -9.72 -6.45 -3.79
N LYS A 31 -8.57 -7.11 -3.77
CA LYS A 31 -8.41 -8.49 -3.30
C LYS A 31 -7.39 -8.57 -2.17
N GLU A 32 -7.61 -9.49 -1.24
CA GLU A 32 -6.66 -9.76 -0.16
C GLU A 32 -5.31 -10.28 -0.69
N GLN A 33 -5.32 -11.21 -1.65
CA GLN A 33 -4.08 -11.71 -2.26
C GLN A 33 -3.27 -10.61 -2.96
N GLU A 34 -3.95 -9.61 -3.51
CA GLU A 34 -3.30 -8.48 -4.16
C GLU A 34 -2.57 -7.61 -3.13
N ALA A 35 -3.21 -7.38 -1.98
CA ALA A 35 -2.64 -6.69 -0.83
C ALA A 35 -1.35 -7.39 -0.35
N PHE A 36 -1.42 -8.69 -0.02
CA PHE A 36 -0.24 -9.46 0.41
C PHE A 36 0.92 -9.42 -0.60
N ASN A 37 0.61 -9.56 -1.90
CA ASN A 37 1.63 -9.48 -2.94
C ASN A 37 2.26 -8.07 -3.00
N LEU A 38 1.45 -7.03 -2.89
CA LEU A 38 1.88 -5.63 -2.94
C LEU A 38 2.80 -5.31 -1.75
N LEU A 39 2.44 -5.75 -0.55
CA LEU A 39 3.26 -5.63 0.66
C LEU A 39 4.63 -6.29 0.50
N GLU A 40 4.70 -7.51 -0.05
CA GLU A 40 5.97 -8.21 -0.28
C GLU A 40 6.87 -7.48 -1.30
N TYR A 41 6.29 -6.93 -2.37
CA TYR A 41 7.04 -6.12 -3.33
C TYR A 41 7.55 -4.82 -2.71
N LEU A 42 6.73 -4.18 -1.88
CA LEU A 42 7.07 -2.97 -1.15
C LEU A 42 8.23 -3.18 -0.19
N LYS A 43 8.21 -4.25 0.60
CA LYS A 43 9.32 -4.63 1.48
C LYS A 43 10.62 -4.75 0.70
N LYS A 44 10.61 -5.48 -0.42
CA LYS A 44 11.79 -5.63 -1.27
C LYS A 44 12.28 -4.28 -1.79
N ARG A 45 11.36 -3.44 -2.27
CA ARG A 45 11.71 -2.14 -2.83
C ARG A 45 12.26 -1.16 -1.80
N MET A 46 11.69 -1.14 -0.60
CA MET A 46 12.18 -0.33 0.52
C MET A 46 13.59 -0.75 0.91
N VAL A 47 13.85 -2.06 1.01
CA VAL A 47 15.19 -2.60 1.30
C VAL A 47 16.20 -2.21 0.22
N GLU A 48 15.82 -2.27 -1.06
CA GLU A 48 16.66 -1.78 -2.17
C GLU A 48 16.97 -0.28 -2.07
N CYS A 49 16.05 0.50 -1.52
CA CYS A 49 16.23 1.93 -1.26
C CYS A 49 16.94 2.24 0.07
N GLY A 50 17.36 1.22 0.83
CA GLY A 50 18.02 1.38 2.13
C GLY A 50 17.06 1.74 3.29
N LEU A 51 15.75 1.62 3.06
CA LEU A 51 14.69 1.86 4.04
C LEU A 51 14.21 0.52 4.61
N LYS A 52 13.80 0.52 5.88
CA LYS A 52 13.29 -0.67 6.55
C LYS A 52 11.84 -0.43 6.96
N ILE A 53 10.93 -1.19 6.37
CA ILE A 53 9.51 -1.16 6.78
C ILE A 53 9.40 -1.74 8.19
N HIS A 54 8.71 -1.04 9.08
CA HIS A 54 8.41 -1.52 10.42
C HIS A 54 7.25 -2.54 10.38
N PRO A 55 7.50 -3.84 10.65
CA PRO A 55 6.48 -4.88 10.51
C PRO A 55 5.30 -4.69 11.49
N ASP A 56 5.53 -4.03 12.64
CA ASP A 56 4.48 -3.74 13.61
C ASP A 56 3.56 -2.59 13.20
N LYS A 57 4.05 -1.69 12.35
CA LYS A 57 3.29 -0.52 11.88
C LYS A 57 2.54 -0.81 10.58
N THR A 58 3.06 -1.67 9.71
CA THR A 58 2.39 -2.03 8.46
C THR A 58 1.32 -3.11 8.67
N LYS A 59 0.07 -2.81 8.29
CA LYS A 59 -1.06 -3.72 8.50
C LYS A 59 -2.00 -3.75 7.30
N ILE A 60 -2.43 -4.95 6.96
CA ILE A 60 -3.52 -5.17 6.00
C ILE A 60 -4.83 -5.12 6.78
N VAL A 61 -5.69 -4.15 6.44
CA VAL A 61 -6.96 -3.93 7.15
C VAL A 61 -8.11 -4.12 6.17
N TYR A 62 -9.14 -4.84 6.59
CA TYR A 62 -10.36 -4.94 5.81
C TYR A 62 -11.22 -3.69 6.03
N CYS A 63 -11.47 -2.91 4.96
CA CYS A 63 -12.31 -1.72 5.04
C CYS A 63 -13.69 -2.02 4.41
N ARG A 64 -14.72 -2.04 5.25
CA ARG A 64 -16.10 -2.15 4.78
C ARG A 64 -16.67 -0.73 4.59
N SER A 65 -16.76 -0.27 3.36
CA SER A 65 -17.43 1.00 3.06
C SER A 65 -18.93 0.92 3.40
N ALA A 66 -19.46 1.94 4.10
CA ALA A 66 -20.87 2.02 4.49
C ALA A 66 -21.79 2.43 3.31
N SER A 67 -21.24 3.06 2.28
CA SER A 67 -21.92 3.37 1.03
C SER A 67 -21.78 2.21 0.07
N SER A 68 -22.92 1.56 -0.21
CA SER A 68 -23.10 0.39 -1.07
C SER A 68 -22.27 0.48 -2.37
N ILE A 69 -21.47 -0.56 -2.65
CA ILE A 69 -21.07 -1.13 -3.97
C ILE A 69 -19.61 -1.63 -4.06
N GLN A 70 -18.71 -1.41 -3.09
CA GLN A 70 -17.36 -2.01 -3.20
C GLN A 70 -16.73 -2.47 -1.88
N THR A 71 -16.63 -3.80 -1.71
CA THR A 71 -15.72 -4.43 -0.74
C THR A 71 -14.28 -4.12 -1.14
N CYS A 72 -13.61 -3.23 -0.41
CA CYS A 72 -12.24 -2.82 -0.65
C CYS A 72 -11.36 -3.19 0.55
N TYR A 73 -10.32 -3.99 0.34
CA TYR A 73 -9.28 -4.17 1.34
C TYR A 73 -8.41 -2.91 1.35
N THR A 74 -8.07 -2.39 2.53
CA THR A 74 -7.21 -1.20 2.66
C THR A 74 -5.93 -1.61 3.34
N GLU A 75 -4.82 -1.48 2.64
CA GLU A 75 -3.51 -1.57 3.27
C GLU A 75 -3.12 -0.22 3.82
N TYR A 76 -2.83 -0.18 5.13
CA TYR A 76 -2.12 0.93 5.74
C TYR A 76 -0.64 0.57 5.74
N ILE A 77 0.12 1.25 4.89
CA ILE A 77 1.57 1.12 4.77
C ILE A 77 2.19 2.31 5.48
N ILE A 78 2.37 2.20 6.78
CA ILE A 78 3.19 3.13 7.54
C ILE A 78 4.66 2.79 7.25
N ILE A 79 5.40 3.69 6.60
CA ILE A 79 6.82 3.52 6.25
C ILE A 79 7.67 3.89 7.46
#